data_AF-A0A507CU53-F1
#
_entry.id   AF-A0A507CU53-F1
#
_cell.length_a   1.000
_cell.length_b   1.000
_cell.length_c   1.000
_cell.angle_alpha   90.00
_cell.angle_beta   90.00
_cell.angle_gamma   90.00
#
_symmetry.space_group_name_H-M   'P 1'
#
loop_
_entity.id
_entity.type
_entity.pdbx_description
1 polymer ?
#
loop_
_entity_poly.entity_id
_entity_poly.type
_entity_poly.pdbx_seq_one_letter_code
_entity_poly.pdbx_strand_id
1 'polypeptide(L)'
;MRARGTELEAYVHDRKKKSARKSADPRLEPGSERASWRDKHEELIKAMRAAKQLHLHLANGGKASDLPPPEPSVNNNPMCAHCGRKFAAASLERHEPICANTVHKPNAPPSRRRNANIGGGVGVKSGRR
;
A
#
# COMPACT_ATOMS: atom_id res chain seq x y z
N MET A 1 41.65 15.56 12.36
CA MET A 1 41.67 17.00 12.03
C MET A 1 41.04 17.79 13.16
N ARG A 2 41.67 18.88 13.62
CA ARG A 2 41.24 19.60 14.83
C ARG A 2 40.23 20.69 14.46
N ALA A 3 38.95 20.40 14.64
CA ALA A 3 37.83 21.31 14.37
C ALA A 3 37.60 22.37 15.47
N ARG A 4 38.63 22.70 16.27
CA ARG A 4 38.55 23.72 17.32
C ARG A 4 39.13 25.03 16.80
N GLY A 5 38.37 26.12 16.87
CA GLY A 5 38.72 27.47 16.44
C GLY A 5 38.14 27.87 15.08
N THR A 6 37.38 26.99 14.41
CA THR A 6 36.72 27.30 13.13
C THR A 6 35.21 27.43 13.33
N GLU A 7 34.52 28.09 12.40
CA GLU A 7 33.05 28.17 12.36
C GLU A 7 32.36 26.78 12.41
N LEU A 8 33.08 25.72 12.03
CA LEU A 8 32.64 24.33 12.10
C LEU A 8 32.55 23.79 13.55
N GLU A 9 33.23 24.42 14.52
CA GLU A 9 33.23 24.01 15.92
C GLU A 9 31.81 24.10 16.52
N ALA A 10 31.08 25.18 16.22
CA ALA A 10 29.70 25.38 16.67
C ALA A 10 28.75 24.31 16.14
N TYR A 11 28.91 23.93 14.86
CA TYR A 11 28.08 22.91 14.23
C TYR A 11 28.33 21.51 14.83
N VAL A 12 29.59 21.17 15.11
CA VAL A 12 29.93 19.88 15.75
C VAL A 12 29.42 19.81 17.20
N HIS A 13 29.48 20.91 17.96
CA HIS A 13 28.95 20.98 19.33
C HIS A 13 27.43 20.90 19.39
N ASP A 14 26.72 21.57 18.47
CA ASP A 14 25.25 21.47 18.36
C ASP A 14 24.82 20.04 18.02
N ARG A 15 25.50 19.40 17.05
CA ARG A 15 25.22 18.00 16.67
C ARG A 15 25.47 17.04 17.83
N LYS A 16 26.51 17.27 18.64
CA LYS A 16 26.82 16.47 19.83
C LYS A 16 25.78 16.69 20.94
N LYS A 17 25.32 17.92 21.17
CA LYS A 17 24.22 18.23 22.11
C LYS A 17 22.90 17.59 21.66
N LYS A 18 22.56 17.62 20.37
CA LYS A 18 21.35 16.98 19.82
C LYS A 18 21.40 15.45 19.90
N SER A 19 22.58 14.86 19.67
CA SER A 19 22.80 13.42 19.84
C SER A 19 22.58 12.99 21.30
N ALA A 20 23.19 13.70 22.26
CA ALA A 20 23.06 13.39 23.68
C ALA A 20 21.60 13.52 24.20
N ARG A 21 20.83 14.48 23.68
CA ARG A 21 19.40 14.65 24.00
C ARG A 21 18.51 13.55 23.42
N LYS A 22 18.95 12.88 22.35
CA LYS A 22 18.21 11.77 21.72
C LYS A 22 18.32 10.47 22.52
N SER A 23 19.34 10.34 23.37
CA SER A 23 19.66 9.11 24.12
C SER A 23 19.10 9.08 25.54
N ALA A 24 18.41 10.13 25.99
CA ALA A 24 18.00 10.30 27.39
C ALA A 24 16.48 10.45 27.59
N ASP A 25 15.66 10.15 26.58
CA ASP A 25 14.19 10.15 26.69
C ASP A 25 13.69 8.73 27.02
N PRO A 26 13.09 8.49 28.20
CA PRO A 26 12.58 7.15 28.58
C PRO A 26 11.30 6.74 27.86
N ARG A 27 10.77 7.53 26.93
CA ARG A 27 9.51 7.26 26.20
C ARG A 27 9.75 6.75 24.76
N LEU A 28 10.95 6.29 24.45
CA LEU A 28 11.17 5.45 23.26
C LEU A 28 10.79 4.01 23.59
N GLU A 29 9.49 3.77 23.69
CA GLU A 29 8.93 2.43 23.52
C GLU A 29 9.45 1.87 22.18
N PRO A 30 10.06 0.68 22.13
CA PRO A 30 10.49 0.04 20.89
C PRO A 30 9.25 -0.51 20.14
N GLY A 31 8.39 0.39 19.67
CA GLY A 31 7.10 0.02 19.08
C GLY A 31 6.46 1.04 18.14
N SER A 32 7.08 2.19 17.86
CA SER A 32 6.42 3.24 17.06
C SER A 32 7.02 3.38 15.65
N GLU A 33 6.37 2.75 14.67
CA GLU A 33 6.23 3.10 13.23
C GLU A 33 7.49 3.33 12.35
N ARG A 34 8.67 3.60 12.91
CA ARG A 34 9.92 3.83 12.17
C ARG A 34 10.65 2.54 11.79
N ALA A 35 10.22 1.39 12.32
CA ALA A 35 10.68 0.07 11.88
C ALA A 35 10.05 -0.30 10.52
N SER A 36 8.78 0.08 10.31
CA SER A 36 8.00 -0.29 9.12
C SER A 36 8.60 0.18 7.78
N TRP A 37 9.31 1.31 7.73
CA TRP A 37 9.85 1.80 6.46
C TRP A 37 11.03 0.96 5.97
N ARG A 38 11.91 0.49 6.86
CA ARG A 38 13.01 -0.39 6.46
C ARG A 38 12.47 -1.72 5.97
N ASP A 39 11.52 -2.31 6.69
CA ASP A 39 10.90 -3.57 6.30
C ASP A 39 10.21 -3.45 4.93
N LYS A 40 9.39 -2.41 4.72
CA LYS A 40 8.74 -2.13 3.42
C LYS A 40 9.74 -1.85 2.30
N HIS A 41 10.85 -1.18 2.62
CA HIS A 41 11.91 -0.89 1.66
C HIS A 41 12.66 -2.16 1.25
N GLU A 42 13.01 -3.00 2.21
CA GLU A 42 13.66 -4.29 1.98
C GLU A 42 12.77 -5.22 1.17
N GLU A 43 11.47 -5.26 1.47
CA GLU A 43 10.47 -6.00 0.71
C GLU A 43 10.39 -5.52 -0.74
N LEU A 44 10.33 -4.20 -0.96
CA LEU A 44 10.36 -3.62 -2.31
C LEU A 44 11.65 -3.98 -3.06
N ILE A 45 12.81 -3.92 -2.40
CA ILE A 45 14.10 -4.30 -2.99
C ILE A 45 14.10 -5.79 -3.36
N LYS A 46 13.59 -6.66 -2.49
CA LYS A 46 13.48 -8.10 -2.73
C LYS A 46 12.60 -8.38 -3.96
N ALA A 47 11.44 -7.73 -4.04
CA ALA A 47 10.54 -7.85 -5.19
C ALA A 47 11.20 -7.38 -6.50
N MET A 48 11.89 -6.24 -6.49
CA MET A 48 12.61 -5.73 -7.66
C MET A 48 13.74 -6.68 -8.11
N ARG A 49 14.48 -7.27 -7.17
CA ARG A 49 15.54 -8.25 -7.47
C ARG A 49 14.93 -9.52 -8.08
N ALA A 50 13.87 -10.05 -7.51
CA ALA A 50 13.17 -11.22 -8.02
C ALA A 50 12.64 -11.00 -9.45
N ALA A 51 12.03 -9.84 -9.71
CA ALA A 51 11.56 -9.48 -11.05
C ALA A 51 12.69 -9.44 -12.09
N LYS A 52 13.86 -8.90 -11.71
CA LYS A 52 15.05 -8.91 -12.59
C LYS A 52 15.57 -10.33 -12.83
N GLN A 53 15.57 -11.19 -11.81
CA GLN A 53 15.98 -12.59 -11.98
C GLN A 53 15.05 -13.34 -12.94
N LEU A 54 13.73 -13.11 -12.86
CA LEU A 54 12.77 -13.65 -13.82
C LEU A 54 13.08 -13.18 -15.25
N HIS A 55 13.31 -11.88 -15.46
CA HIS A 55 13.65 -11.37 -16.78
C HIS A 55 14.96 -11.96 -17.35
N LEU A 56 16.00 -12.09 -16.53
CA LEU A 56 17.26 -12.73 -16.96
C LEU A 56 17.05 -14.22 -17.27
N HIS A 57 16.24 -14.91 -16.47
CA HIS A 57 15.96 -16.33 -16.67
C HIS A 57 15.19 -16.57 -17.98
N LEU A 58 14.21 -15.71 -18.30
CA LEU A 58 13.50 -15.74 -19.58
C LEU A 58 14.43 -15.42 -20.77
N ALA A 59 15.32 -14.44 -20.63
CA ALA A 59 16.28 -14.07 -21.67
C ALA A 59 17.28 -15.20 -21.97
N ASN A 60 17.66 -15.99 -20.96
CA ASN A 60 18.53 -17.16 -21.09
C ASN A 60 17.80 -18.41 -21.64
N GLY A 61 16.53 -18.29 -22.06
CA GLY A 61 15.74 -19.39 -22.61
C GLY A 61 15.15 -20.34 -21.56
N GLY A 62 15.23 -19.98 -20.27
CA GLY A 62 14.59 -20.70 -19.17
C GLY A 62 13.11 -20.35 -19.04
N LYS A 63 12.32 -21.25 -18.43
CA LYS A 63 10.87 -21.07 -18.27
C LYS A 63 10.58 -20.38 -16.95
N ALA A 64 9.54 -19.53 -16.90
CA ALA A 64 9.13 -18.85 -15.67
C ALA A 64 8.82 -19.81 -14.50
N SER A 65 8.51 -21.09 -14.80
CA SER A 65 8.21 -22.13 -13.81
C SER A 65 9.43 -22.65 -13.04
N ASP A 66 10.66 -22.41 -13.51
CA ASP A 66 11.88 -22.90 -12.86
C ASP A 66 12.36 -21.96 -11.72
N LEU A 67 11.77 -20.76 -11.59
CA LEU A 67 12.08 -19.87 -10.47
C LEU A 67 11.14 -20.10 -9.28
N PRO A 68 11.67 -20.14 -8.04
CA PRO A 68 10.84 -20.27 -6.85
C PRO A 68 9.88 -19.08 -6.75
N PRO A 69 8.59 -19.31 -6.42
CA PRO A 69 7.62 -18.25 -6.25
C PRO A 69 8.13 -17.21 -5.24
N PRO A 70 8.03 -15.91 -5.55
CA PRO A 70 8.43 -14.87 -4.61
C PRO A 70 7.61 -15.02 -3.32
N GLU A 71 8.26 -14.85 -2.18
CA GLU A 71 7.60 -14.91 -0.88
C GLU A 71 6.43 -13.91 -0.81
N PRO A 72 5.28 -14.33 -0.25
CA PRO A 72 4.13 -13.45 -0.14
C PRO A 72 4.42 -12.28 0.80
N SER A 73 3.92 -11.10 0.42
CA SER A 73 4.09 -9.87 1.20
C SER A 73 3.37 -9.95 2.54
N VAL A 74 4.12 -9.95 3.64
CA VAL A 74 3.58 -10.03 5.01
C VAL A 74 3.11 -8.63 5.44
N ASN A 75 1.95 -8.22 4.90
CA ASN A 75 1.30 -6.98 5.31
C ASN A 75 0.61 -7.20 6.68
N ASN A 76 1.30 -6.87 7.77
CA ASN A 76 0.84 -6.97 9.17
C ASN A 76 -0.21 -5.90 9.56
N ASN A 77 -0.96 -5.41 8.58
CA ASN A 77 -1.99 -4.40 8.79
C ASN A 77 -3.25 -5.04 9.40
N PRO A 78 -3.85 -4.41 10.43
CA PRO A 78 -5.08 -4.94 11.03
C PRO A 78 -6.23 -4.94 10.01
N MET A 79 -7.07 -5.97 10.10
CA MET A 79 -8.26 -6.16 9.26
C MET A 79 -9.49 -5.61 9.96
N CYS A 80 -10.38 -4.97 9.20
CA CYS A 80 -11.68 -4.55 9.72
C CYS A 80 -12.62 -5.76 9.92
N ALA A 81 -13.24 -5.87 11.10
CA ALA A 81 -14.16 -6.95 11.44
C ALA A 81 -15.46 -6.96 10.59
N HIS A 82 -15.87 -5.82 10.04
CA HIS A 82 -17.12 -5.70 9.27
C HIS A 82 -16.95 -6.01 7.77
N CYS A 83 -15.84 -5.55 7.16
CA CYS A 83 -15.64 -5.67 5.71
C CYS A 83 -14.43 -6.51 5.28
N GLY A 84 -13.58 -6.96 6.22
CA GLY A 84 -12.40 -7.77 5.91
C GLY A 84 -11.25 -7.04 5.20
N ARG A 85 -11.35 -5.73 4.95
CA ARG A 85 -10.25 -4.94 4.35
C ARG A 85 -9.15 -4.63 5.36
N LYS A 86 -7.90 -4.59 4.90
CA LYS A 86 -6.69 -4.26 5.69
C LYS A 86 -6.43 -2.75 5.67
N PHE A 87 -6.19 -2.14 6.83
CA PHE A 87 -5.94 -0.70 6.96
C PHE A 87 -4.69 -0.42 7.82
N ALA A 88 -4.14 0.79 7.72
CA ALA A 88 -3.22 1.28 8.75
C ALA A 88 -3.98 1.50 10.07
N ALA A 89 -3.33 1.35 11.23
CA ALA A 89 -3.99 1.46 12.54
C ALA A 89 -4.78 2.78 12.69
N ALA A 90 -4.16 3.91 12.36
CA ALA A 90 -4.79 5.24 12.40
C ALA A 90 -5.93 5.43 11.37
N SER A 91 -5.96 4.62 10.31
CA SER A 91 -7.05 4.59 9.34
C SER A 91 -8.17 3.67 9.82
N LEU A 92 -7.84 2.56 10.48
CA LEU A 92 -8.81 1.60 11.01
C LEU A 92 -9.70 2.25 12.07
N GLU A 93 -9.11 3.02 12.98
CA GLU A 93 -9.84 3.75 14.04
C GLU A 93 -10.96 4.64 13.47
N ARG A 94 -10.70 5.33 12.35
CA ARG A 94 -11.70 6.16 11.66
C ARG A 94 -12.62 5.34 10.74
N HIS A 95 -12.12 4.21 10.25
CA HIS A 95 -12.86 3.35 9.33
C HIS A 95 -13.96 2.55 10.04
N GLU A 96 -13.67 2.00 11.21
CA GLU A 96 -14.54 1.12 11.97
C GLU A 96 -15.95 1.67 12.22
N PRO A 97 -16.14 2.90 12.73
CA PRO A 97 -17.49 3.43 12.99
C PRO A 97 -18.31 3.67 11.71
N ILE A 98 -17.65 4.00 10.59
CA ILE A 98 -18.31 4.20 9.30
C ILE A 98 -18.67 2.84 8.69
N CYS A 99 -17.74 1.89 8.77
CA CYS A 99 -17.88 0.57 8.18
C CYS A 99 -18.99 -0.24 8.86
N ALA A 100 -19.13 -0.12 10.19
CA ALA A 100 -20.18 -0.79 10.96
C ALA A 100 -21.60 -0.43 10.47
N ASN A 101 -21.81 0.82 10.05
CA ASN A 101 -23.11 1.33 9.61
C ASN A 101 -23.33 1.23 8.09
N THR A 102 -22.32 0.82 7.33
CA THR A 102 -22.39 0.78 5.86
C THR A 102 -22.82 -0.60 5.37
N VAL A 103 -23.90 -0.64 4.58
CA VAL A 103 -24.32 -1.87 3.89
C VAL A 103 -23.35 -2.19 2.75
N HIS A 104 -22.70 -3.36 2.84
CA HIS A 104 -21.72 -3.82 1.83
C HIS A 104 -22.35 -4.39 0.54
N LYS A 105 -23.69 -4.49 0.47
CA LYS A 105 -24.39 -4.84 -0.76
C LYS A 105 -24.48 -3.61 -1.68
N PRO A 106 -24.13 -3.73 -2.98
CA PRO A 106 -24.46 -2.67 -3.93
C PRO A 106 -25.99 -2.51 -3.95
N ASN A 107 -26.46 -1.26 -3.82
CA ASN A 107 -27.88 -0.96 -4.03
C ASN A 107 -28.24 -1.34 -5.47
N ALA A 108 -29.44 -1.90 -5.64
CA ALA A 108 -29.94 -2.19 -6.98
C ALA A 108 -29.85 -0.91 -7.83
N PRO A 109 -29.38 -1.00 -9.09
CA PRO A 109 -29.35 0.16 -9.96
C PRO A 109 -30.76 0.75 -10.02
N PRO A 110 -30.91 2.08 -9.98
CA PRO A 110 -32.22 2.70 -10.05
C PRO A 110 -32.90 2.18 -11.32
N SER A 111 -34.07 1.58 -11.18
CA SER A 111 -34.90 1.16 -12.30
C SER A 111 -35.02 2.35 -13.24
N ARG A 112 -34.40 2.25 -14.44
CA ARG A 112 -34.68 3.20 -15.52
C ARG A 112 -36.18 3.17 -15.74
N ARG A 113 -36.89 4.20 -15.27
CA ARG A 113 -38.25 4.44 -15.69
C ARG A 113 -38.17 4.60 -17.20
N ARG A 114 -38.57 3.56 -17.94
CA ARG A 114 -38.73 3.64 -19.39
C ARG A 114 -39.79 4.71 -19.62
N ASN A 115 -39.37 5.91 -19.98
CA ASN A 115 -40.29 6.95 -20.39
C ASN A 115 -40.95 6.42 -21.67
N ALA A 116 -42.22 6.00 -21.55
CA ALA A 116 -42.99 5.41 -22.63
C ALA A 116 -43.47 6.51 -23.58
N ASN A 117 -42.54 7.20 -24.25
CA ASN A 117 -42.85 8.10 -25.35
C ASN A 117 -41.61 8.39 -26.22
N ILE A 118 -41.10 7.37 -26.92
CA ILE A 118 -40.33 7.56 -28.16
C ILE A 118 -40.96 6.64 -29.20
N GLY A 119 -41.94 7.19 -29.90
CA GLY A 119 -42.34 6.66 -31.20
C GLY A 119 -41.23 6.90 -32.22
N GLY A 120 -41.06 5.93 -33.13
CA GLY A 120 -40.25 6.06 -34.33
C GLY A 120 -39.07 5.10 -34.38
N GLY A 121 -39.17 4.06 -35.21
CA GLY A 121 -38.01 3.20 -35.48
C GLY A 121 -38.33 1.91 -36.21
N VAL A 122 -38.63 2.04 -37.50
CA VAL A 122 -38.75 1.02 -38.56
C VAL A 122 -37.87 -0.24 -38.35
N GLY A 123 -38.48 -1.42 -38.28
CA GLY A 123 -37.79 -2.71 -38.24
C GLY A 123 -38.15 -3.57 -39.46
N VAL A 124 -37.16 -3.82 -40.31
CA VAL A 124 -37.26 -4.46 -41.63
C VAL A 124 -37.69 -5.94 -41.52
N LYS A 125 -38.49 -6.38 -42.49
CA LYS A 125 -39.00 -7.74 -42.62
C LYS A 125 -37.89 -8.61 -43.22
N SER A 126 -37.43 -9.65 -42.52
CA SER A 126 -36.68 -10.75 -43.13
C SER A 126 -37.52 -12.04 -43.03
N GLY A 127 -37.79 -12.63 -44.19
CA GLY A 127 -38.73 -13.75 -44.36
C GLY A 127 -38.22 -15.08 -43.80
N ARG A 128 -39.17 -15.91 -43.36
CA ARG A 128 -38.99 -17.33 -43.07
C ARG A 128 -39.25 -18.15 -44.34
N ARG A 129 -38.45 -19.20 -44.53
CA ARG A 129 -38.88 -20.42 -45.22
C ARG A 129 -39.48 -21.37 -44.18
#